data_AF-A0A7J2V078-F1
#
_entry.id   AF-A0A7J2V078-F1
#
_cell.length_a   1.000
_cell.length_b   1.000
_cell.length_c   1.000
_cell.angle_alpha   90.00
_cell.angle_beta   90.00
_cell.angle_gamma   90.00
#
_symmetry.space_group_name_H-M   'P 1'
#
loop_
_entity.id
_entity.type
_entity.pdbx_description
1 polymer ?
#
loop_
_entity_poly.entity_id
_entity_poly.type
_entity_poly.pdbx_seq_one_letter_code
_entity_poly.pdbx_strand_id
1 'polypeptide(L)'
;MEEAIYAELDRLREDLRILMERRDKAGESFLKLVEERRRLISEIRELRGSLREVRESKARLIEMVRDLRERLKQAREKLRNSVARLEEIRRTYPDLERIAGVSISSLKRRIDSLEWKIITGQVDPEEEEEIIRQVMRLETQLDKILKAKNVKNMVTEIRAEIASSRLEIDDIRR
;
A
#
# COMPACT_ATOMS: atom_id res chain seq x y z
N MET A 1 76.79 -68.31 -16.18
CA MET A 1 75.32 -68.50 -16.26
C MET A 1 74.66 -67.93 -15.01
N GLU A 2 75.19 -68.22 -13.81
CA GLU A 2 74.71 -67.63 -12.54
C GLU A 2 74.86 -66.11 -12.45
N GLU A 3 75.99 -65.52 -12.83
CA GLU A 3 76.19 -64.05 -12.79
C GLU A 3 75.17 -63.27 -13.64
N ALA A 4 74.78 -63.80 -14.79
CA ALA A 4 73.78 -63.17 -15.65
C ALA A 4 72.39 -63.19 -15.00
N ILE A 5 72.05 -64.29 -14.31
CA ILE A 5 70.81 -64.43 -13.55
C ILE A 5 70.80 -63.46 -12.37
N TYR A 6 71.91 -63.30 -11.65
CA TYR A 6 72.00 -62.32 -10.55
C TYR A 6 71.85 -60.88 -11.03
N ALA A 7 72.50 -60.51 -12.15
CA ALA A 7 72.36 -59.18 -12.73
C ALA A 7 70.92 -58.87 -13.21
N GLU A 8 70.24 -59.86 -13.79
CA GLU A 8 68.84 -59.73 -14.18
C GLU A 8 67.91 -59.61 -12.96
N LEU A 9 68.19 -60.35 -11.89
CA LEU A 9 67.45 -60.27 -10.64
C LEU A 9 67.58 -58.88 -9.98
N ASP A 10 68.78 -58.30 -9.97
CA ASP A 10 69.00 -56.96 -9.43
C ASP A 10 68.33 -55.88 -10.27
N ARG A 11 68.33 -56.02 -11.60
CA ARG A 11 67.56 -55.14 -12.49
C ARG A 11 66.06 -55.22 -12.21
N LEU A 12 65.50 -56.43 -12.09
CA LEU A 12 64.09 -56.63 -11.81
C LEU A 12 63.69 -56.06 -10.43
N ARG A 13 64.58 -56.14 -9.43
CA ARG A 13 64.38 -55.52 -8.11
C ARG A 13 64.32 -54.00 -8.21
N GLU A 14 65.21 -53.39 -8.98
CA GLU A 14 65.23 -51.94 -9.18
C GLU A 14 64.00 -51.46 -9.97
N ASP A 15 63.63 -52.18 -11.03
CA ASP A 15 62.41 -51.90 -11.80
C ASP A 15 61.16 -52.01 -10.90
N LEU A 16 61.09 -53.03 -10.03
CA LEU A 16 60.02 -53.19 -9.04
C LEU A 16 59.97 -52.00 -8.07
N ARG A 17 61.13 -51.55 -7.56
CA ARG A 17 61.22 -50.39 -6.66
C ARG A 17 60.68 -49.12 -7.35
N ILE A 18 61.09 -48.86 -8.59
CA ILE A 18 60.62 -47.72 -9.38
C ILE A 18 59.11 -47.79 -9.62
N LEU A 19 58.59 -48.98 -9.95
CA LEU A 19 57.15 -49.18 -10.16
C LEU A 19 56.35 -48.94 -8.87
N MET A 20 56.85 -49.40 -7.72
CA MET A 20 56.24 -49.14 -6.42
C MET A 20 56.20 -47.64 -6.10
N GLU A 21 57.30 -46.91 -6.30
CA GLU A 21 57.33 -45.46 -6.09
C GLU A 21 56.36 -44.71 -7.01
N ARG A 22 56.27 -45.12 -8.28
CA ARG A 22 55.30 -44.53 -9.24
C ARG A 22 53.87 -44.82 -8.82
N ARG A 23 53.57 -46.04 -8.40
CA ARG A 23 52.25 -46.42 -7.87
C ARG A 23 51.89 -45.56 -6.66
N ASP A 24 52.81 -45.37 -5.73
CA ASP A 24 52.55 -44.62 -4.49
C ASP A 24 52.28 -43.14 -4.80
N LYS A 25 53.09 -42.51 -5.66
CA LYS A 25 52.86 -41.13 -6.13
C LYS A 25 51.53 -40.97 -6.87
N ALA A 26 51.16 -41.95 -7.70
CA ALA A 26 49.87 -41.96 -8.38
C ALA A 26 48.71 -42.11 -7.38
N GLY A 27 48.87 -42.95 -6.35
CA GLY A 27 47.92 -43.12 -5.26
C GLY A 27 47.69 -41.83 -4.47
N GLU A 28 48.76 -41.14 -4.08
CA GLU A 28 48.67 -39.84 -3.38
C GLU A 28 47.97 -38.79 -4.25
N SER A 29 48.31 -38.70 -5.53
CA SER A 29 47.70 -37.76 -6.47
C SER A 29 46.22 -38.06 -6.66
N PHE A 30 45.86 -39.34 -6.75
CA PHE A 30 44.47 -39.77 -6.85
C PHE A 30 43.66 -39.39 -5.60
N LEU A 31 44.21 -39.61 -4.40
CA LEU A 31 43.55 -39.23 -3.15
C LEU A 31 43.29 -37.72 -3.08
N LYS A 32 44.26 -36.89 -3.45
CA LYS A 32 44.10 -35.42 -3.53
C LYS A 32 42.98 -35.01 -4.49
N LEU A 33 42.90 -35.64 -5.67
CA LEU A 33 41.83 -35.38 -6.64
C LEU A 33 40.46 -35.81 -6.11
N VAL A 34 40.38 -36.90 -5.35
CA VAL A 34 39.14 -37.35 -4.70
C VAL A 34 38.67 -36.35 -3.65
N GLU A 35 39.59 -35.83 -2.83
CA GLU A 35 39.29 -34.81 -1.82
C GLU A 35 38.82 -33.50 -2.47
N GLU A 36 39.54 -33.02 -3.49
CA GLU A 36 39.17 -31.82 -4.23
C GLU A 36 37.80 -31.97 -4.90
N ARG A 37 37.54 -33.13 -5.52
CA ARG A 37 36.22 -33.42 -6.09
C ARG A 37 35.11 -33.37 -5.03
N ARG A 38 35.35 -33.91 -3.84
CA ARG A 38 34.36 -33.88 -2.74
C ARG A 38 34.10 -32.45 -2.29
N ARG A 39 35.15 -31.64 -2.13
CA ARG A 39 35.06 -30.23 -1.78
C ARG A 39 34.24 -29.45 -2.81
N LEU A 40 34.58 -29.54 -4.10
CA LEU A 40 33.87 -28.87 -5.18
C LEU A 40 32.39 -29.28 -5.26
N ILE A 41 32.08 -30.56 -5.02
CA ILE A 41 30.68 -31.02 -4.95
C ILE A 41 29.92 -30.36 -3.79
N SER A 42 30.57 -30.19 -2.63
CA SER A 42 29.97 -29.50 -1.48
C SER A 42 29.70 -28.03 -1.81
N GLU A 43 30.70 -27.33 -2.35
CA GLU A 43 30.58 -25.92 -2.74
C GLU A 43 29.45 -25.72 -3.77
N ILE A 44 29.35 -26.60 -4.78
CA ILE A 44 28.25 -26.56 -5.77
C ILE A 44 26.88 -26.73 -5.10
N ARG A 45 26.75 -27.61 -4.09
CA ARG A 45 25.48 -27.82 -3.38
C ARG A 45 25.09 -26.58 -2.58
N GLU A 46 26.04 -25.98 -1.88
CA GLU A 46 25.83 -24.75 -1.12
C GLU A 46 25.44 -23.60 -2.04
N LEU A 47 26.17 -23.37 -3.12
CA LEU A 47 25.85 -22.33 -4.11
C LEU A 47 24.47 -22.51 -4.74
N ARG A 48 24.06 -23.75 -5.00
CA ARG A 48 22.70 -24.06 -5.48
C ARG A 48 21.63 -23.73 -4.43
N GLY A 49 21.92 -23.98 -3.15
CA GLY A 49 21.07 -23.59 -2.03
C GLY A 49 20.89 -22.08 -1.97
N SER A 50 22.00 -21.33 -1.89
CA SER A 50 21.96 -19.87 -1.85
C SER A 50 21.29 -19.26 -3.08
N LEU A 51 21.52 -19.81 -4.28
CA LEU A 51 20.85 -19.36 -5.50
C LEU A 51 19.34 -19.56 -5.42
N ARG A 52 18.86 -20.65 -4.81
CA ARG A 52 17.43 -20.89 -4.61
C ARG A 52 16.84 -19.83 -3.68
N GLU A 53 17.48 -19.58 -2.54
CA GLU A 53 17.03 -18.58 -1.57
C GLU A 53 16.96 -17.17 -2.17
N VAL A 54 17.98 -16.78 -2.94
CA VAL A 54 18.01 -15.50 -3.65
C VAL A 54 16.88 -15.41 -4.68
N ARG A 55 16.61 -16.49 -5.43
CA ARG A 55 15.49 -16.52 -6.40
C ARG A 55 14.14 -16.38 -5.72
N GLU A 56 13.93 -17.06 -4.60
CA GLU A 56 12.69 -16.95 -3.82
C GLU A 56 12.52 -15.56 -3.23
N SER A 57 13.59 -14.98 -2.67
CA SER A 57 13.59 -13.61 -2.16
C SER A 57 13.26 -12.60 -3.28
N LYS A 58 13.89 -12.76 -4.45
CA LYS A 58 13.59 -11.95 -5.63
C LYS A 58 12.12 -12.07 -6.04
N ALA A 59 11.55 -13.28 -6.05
CA ALA A 59 10.14 -13.48 -6.40
C ALA A 59 9.22 -12.74 -5.43
N ARG A 60 9.46 -12.87 -4.12
CA ARG A 60 8.70 -12.15 -3.07
C ARG A 60 8.79 -10.64 -3.23
N LEU A 61 9.98 -10.11 -3.51
CA LEU A 61 10.17 -8.67 -3.74
C LEU A 61 9.43 -8.18 -4.99
N ILE A 62 9.41 -8.97 -6.07
CA ILE A 62 8.65 -8.64 -7.29
C ILE A 62 7.15 -8.57 -7.00
N GLU A 63 6.62 -9.53 -6.23
CA GLU A 63 5.20 -9.53 -5.83
C GLU A 63 4.88 -8.32 -4.94
N MET A 64 5.74 -8.02 -3.97
CA MET A 64 5.57 -6.85 -3.10
C MET A 64 5.57 -5.54 -3.90
N VAL A 65 6.48 -5.38 -4.87
CA VAL A 65 6.49 -4.21 -5.75
C VAL A 65 5.22 -4.14 -6.61
N ARG A 66 4.69 -5.28 -7.07
CA ARG A 66 3.45 -5.33 -7.83
C ARG A 66 2.26 -4.89 -6.99
N ASP A 67 2.15 -5.37 -5.75
CA ASP A 67 1.10 -4.97 -4.80
C ASP A 67 1.16 -3.47 -4.49
N LEU A 68 2.35 -2.95 -4.15
CA LEU A 68 2.55 -1.52 -3.88
C LEU A 68 2.14 -0.64 -5.07
N ARG A 69 2.44 -1.06 -6.30
CA ARG A 69 2.03 -0.34 -7.51
C ARG A 69 0.52 -0.32 -7.68
N GLU A 70 -0.15 -1.43 -7.42
CA GLU A 70 -1.62 -1.52 -7.53
C GLU A 70 -2.29 -0.68 -6.44
N ARG A 71 -1.83 -0.77 -5.19
CA ARG A 71 -2.30 0.08 -4.09
C ARG A 71 -2.10 1.57 -4.39
N LEU A 72 -0.93 1.95 -4.92
CA LEU A 72 -0.66 3.33 -5.32
C LEU A 72 -1.61 3.82 -6.41
N LYS A 73 -1.93 2.96 -7.38
CA LYS A 73 -2.88 3.28 -8.45
C LYS A 73 -4.27 3.52 -7.86
N GLN A 74 -4.74 2.62 -6.99
CA GLN A 74 -6.05 2.73 -6.35
C GLN A 74 -6.15 3.98 -5.46
N ALA A 75 -5.13 4.27 -4.65
CA ALA A 75 -5.10 5.47 -3.81
C ALA A 75 -5.14 6.77 -4.63
N ARG A 76 -4.42 6.80 -5.77
CA ARG A 76 -4.46 7.94 -6.72
C ARG A 76 -5.83 8.11 -7.37
N GLU A 77 -6.50 7.01 -7.71
CA GLU A 77 -7.83 7.04 -8.29
C GLU A 77 -8.87 7.55 -7.28
N LYS A 78 -8.84 7.04 -6.05
CA LYS A 78 -9.65 7.55 -4.93
C LYS A 78 -9.45 9.05 -4.73
N LEU A 79 -8.19 9.49 -4.65
CA LEU A 79 -7.85 10.91 -4.52
C LEU A 79 -8.45 11.75 -5.66
N ARG A 80 -8.29 11.31 -6.91
CA ARG A 80 -8.82 12.02 -8.09
C ARG A 80 -10.34 12.12 -8.03
N ASN A 81 -11.03 11.04 -7.64
CA ASN A 81 -12.48 11.01 -7.52
C ASN A 81 -13.00 11.90 -6.39
N SER A 82 -12.35 11.91 -5.22
CA SER A 82 -12.73 12.80 -4.11
C SER A 82 -12.47 14.27 -4.44
N VAL A 83 -11.37 14.59 -5.14
CA VAL A 83 -11.11 15.96 -5.64
C VAL A 83 -12.16 16.39 -6.66
N ALA A 84 -12.54 15.53 -7.60
CA ALA A 84 -13.57 15.83 -8.60
C ALA A 84 -14.93 16.12 -7.95
N ARG A 85 -15.35 15.27 -6.98
CA ARG A 85 -16.57 15.49 -6.18
C ARG A 85 -16.53 16.82 -5.42
N LEU A 86 -15.39 17.18 -4.85
CA LEU A 86 -15.24 18.45 -4.14
C LEU A 86 -15.40 19.66 -5.08
N GLU A 87 -14.80 19.60 -6.27
CA GLU A 87 -14.92 20.64 -7.29
C GLU A 87 -16.35 20.76 -7.83
N GLU A 88 -17.06 19.65 -8.00
CA GLU A 88 -18.46 19.64 -8.38
C GLU A 88 -19.33 20.33 -7.32
N ILE A 89 -19.15 20.01 -6.04
CA ILE A 89 -19.88 20.68 -4.95
C ILE A 89 -19.58 22.19 -4.95
N ARG A 90 -18.32 22.58 -5.16
CA ARG A 90 -17.90 23.99 -5.20
C ARG A 90 -18.57 24.75 -6.35
N ARG A 91 -18.80 24.10 -7.50
CA ARG A 91 -19.53 24.69 -8.64
C ARG A 91 -21.03 24.79 -8.40
N THR A 92 -21.63 23.75 -7.82
CA THR A 92 -23.08 23.68 -7.60
C THR A 92 -23.54 24.57 -6.43
N TYR A 93 -22.67 24.79 -5.43
CA TYR A 93 -23.00 25.56 -4.22
C TYR A 93 -21.95 26.65 -3.93
N PRO A 94 -21.86 27.72 -4.75
CA PRO A 94 -20.88 28.78 -4.56
C PRO A 94 -21.10 29.56 -3.25
N ASP A 95 -22.35 29.72 -2.82
CA ASP A 95 -22.73 30.44 -1.59
C ASP A 95 -22.86 29.53 -0.35
N LEU A 96 -22.36 28.29 -0.42
CA LEU A 96 -22.52 27.28 0.63
C LEU A 96 -22.10 27.79 2.00
N GLU A 97 -20.95 28.46 2.08
CA GLU A 97 -20.37 28.97 3.32
C GLU A 97 -21.23 30.05 3.96
N ARG A 98 -21.79 30.94 3.12
CA ARG A 98 -22.69 32.01 3.55
C ARG A 98 -24.01 31.46 4.07
N ILE A 99 -24.60 30.50 3.35
CA ILE A 99 -25.90 29.90 3.70
C ILE A 99 -25.76 29.02 4.95
N ALA A 100 -24.72 28.19 5.03
CA ALA A 100 -24.50 27.30 6.17
C ALA A 100 -24.06 28.05 7.46
N GLY A 101 -23.65 29.32 7.37
CA GLY A 101 -23.28 30.16 8.52
C GLY A 101 -24.47 30.73 9.31
N VAL A 102 -25.70 30.63 8.78
CA VAL A 102 -26.90 31.15 9.43
C VAL A 102 -27.38 30.21 10.55
N SER A 103 -27.75 30.78 11.69
CA SER A 103 -28.19 30.01 12.87
C SER A 103 -29.60 29.41 12.68
N ILE A 104 -29.65 28.07 12.52
CA ILE A 104 -30.88 27.27 12.47
C ILE A 104 -31.75 27.50 13.71
N SER A 105 -31.16 27.57 14.91
CA SER A 105 -31.89 27.75 16.16
C SER A 105 -32.50 29.14 16.31
N SER A 106 -31.90 30.15 15.69
CA SER A 106 -32.45 31.51 15.68
C SER A 106 -33.67 31.60 14.75
N LEU A 107 -33.62 30.95 13.58
CA LEU A 107 -34.74 30.87 12.64
C LEU A 107 -35.92 30.09 13.20
N LYS A 108 -35.67 28.91 13.79
CA LYS A 108 -36.73 28.11 14.43
C LYS A 108 -37.44 28.88 15.53
N ARG A 109 -36.68 29.47 16.47
CA ARG A 109 -37.27 30.30 17.54
C ARG A 109 -38.13 31.45 17.01
N ARG A 110 -37.75 32.05 15.87
CA ARG A 110 -38.52 33.11 15.25
C ARG A 110 -39.82 32.59 14.62
N ILE A 111 -39.77 31.45 13.93
CA ILE A 111 -40.94 30.75 13.40
C ILE A 111 -41.90 30.41 14.55
N ASP A 112 -41.42 29.70 15.56
CA ASP A 112 -42.21 29.26 16.72
C ASP A 112 -42.88 30.47 17.42
N SER A 113 -42.17 31.60 17.54
CA SER A 113 -42.72 32.82 18.16
C SER A 113 -43.84 33.47 17.34
N LEU A 114 -43.76 33.40 16.02
CA LEU A 114 -44.75 33.96 15.10
C LEU A 114 -46.00 33.06 15.07
N GLU A 115 -45.80 31.74 15.02
CA GLU A 115 -46.88 30.76 15.09
C GLU A 115 -47.61 30.83 16.44
N TRP A 116 -46.87 30.95 17.54
CA TRP A 116 -47.47 31.11 18.87
C TRP A 116 -48.30 32.40 18.99
N LYS A 117 -47.90 33.47 18.30
CA LYS A 117 -48.65 34.74 18.25
C LYS A 117 -50.00 34.57 17.54
N ILE A 118 -50.08 33.73 16.51
CA ILE A 118 -51.36 33.36 15.86
C ILE A 118 -52.19 32.47 16.80
N ILE A 119 -51.58 31.44 17.40
CA ILE A 119 -52.30 30.45 18.23
C ILE A 119 -52.92 31.08 19.50
N THR A 120 -52.21 32.04 20.12
CA THR A 120 -52.59 32.61 21.42
C THR A 120 -53.11 34.04 21.35
N GLY A 121 -53.05 34.70 20.20
CA GLY A 121 -53.39 36.12 20.03
C GLY A 121 -54.77 36.36 19.41
N GLN A 122 -55.41 37.47 19.78
CA GLN A 122 -56.51 38.05 18.99
C GLN A 122 -55.89 38.88 17.86
N VAL A 123 -55.49 38.20 16.79
CA VAL A 123 -54.90 38.80 15.60
C VAL A 123 -56.02 39.05 14.59
N ASP A 124 -56.08 40.24 13.98
CA ASP A 124 -57.02 40.50 12.88
C ASP A 124 -56.60 39.69 11.65
N PRO A 125 -57.55 39.18 10.83
CA PRO A 125 -57.28 38.52 9.55
C PRO A 125 -56.12 39.09 8.71
N GLU A 126 -56.00 40.42 8.59
CA GLU A 126 -54.91 41.03 7.80
C GLU A 126 -53.52 40.78 8.43
N GLU A 127 -53.45 40.86 9.75
CA GLU A 127 -52.22 40.74 10.52
C GLU A 127 -51.81 39.25 10.65
N GLU A 128 -52.78 38.34 10.69
CA GLU A 128 -52.56 36.89 10.58
C GLU A 128 -51.96 36.51 9.21
N GLU A 129 -52.50 37.05 8.11
CA GLU A 129 -52.00 36.77 6.77
C GLU A 129 -50.56 37.29 6.55
N GLU A 130 -50.18 38.39 7.19
CA GLU A 130 -48.80 38.88 7.18
C GLU A 130 -47.86 37.96 7.99
N ILE A 131 -48.28 37.49 9.17
CA ILE A 131 -47.51 36.54 9.96
C ILE A 131 -47.31 35.21 9.20
N ILE A 132 -48.36 34.68 8.57
CA ILE A 132 -48.29 33.45 7.75
C ILE A 132 -47.26 33.64 6.62
N ARG A 133 -47.31 34.77 5.90
CA ARG A 133 -46.32 35.07 4.84
C ARG A 133 -44.89 35.16 5.39
N GLN A 134 -44.70 35.69 6.59
CA GLN A 134 -43.37 35.72 7.22
C GLN A 134 -42.89 34.32 7.61
N VAL A 135 -43.75 33.49 8.20
CA VAL A 135 -43.44 32.10 8.54
C VAL A 135 -43.03 31.32 7.29
N MET A 136 -43.82 31.36 6.22
CA MET A 136 -43.48 30.67 4.96
C MET A 136 -42.11 31.06 4.40
N ARG A 137 -41.75 32.35 4.48
CA ARG A 137 -40.43 32.85 4.05
C ARG A 137 -39.32 32.29 4.94
N LEU A 138 -39.50 32.29 6.26
CA LEU A 138 -38.52 31.78 7.23
C LEU A 138 -38.35 30.26 7.10
N GLU A 139 -39.43 29.51 6.88
CA GLU A 139 -39.38 28.07 6.63
C GLU A 139 -38.62 27.73 5.34
N THR A 140 -38.87 28.48 4.27
CA THR A 140 -38.13 28.34 3.00
C THR A 140 -36.63 28.61 3.20
N GLN A 141 -36.27 29.61 4.01
CA GLN A 141 -34.88 29.88 4.36
C GLN A 141 -34.28 28.76 5.21
N LEU A 142 -35.04 28.24 6.18
CA LEU A 142 -34.62 27.14 7.04
C LEU A 142 -34.31 25.87 6.25
N ASP A 143 -35.15 25.49 5.29
CA ASP A 143 -34.92 24.35 4.40
C ASP A 143 -33.62 24.49 3.59
N LYS A 144 -33.37 25.68 3.02
CA LYS A 144 -32.12 25.98 2.30
C LYS A 144 -30.90 25.82 3.20
N ILE A 145 -30.97 26.30 4.44
CA ILE A 145 -29.88 26.20 5.42
C ILE A 145 -29.63 24.75 5.85
N LEU A 146 -30.69 23.97 6.05
CA LEU A 146 -30.56 22.54 6.37
C LEU A 146 -29.86 21.78 5.23
N LYS A 147 -30.26 22.01 3.98
CA LYS A 147 -29.60 21.44 2.80
C LYS A 147 -28.13 21.86 2.71
N ALA A 148 -27.84 23.15 2.90
CA ALA A 148 -26.47 23.66 2.91
C ALA A 148 -25.60 23.03 4.02
N LYS A 149 -26.16 22.80 5.20
CA LYS A 149 -25.45 22.15 6.30
C LYS A 149 -25.12 20.68 5.99
N ASN A 150 -26.04 19.95 5.36
CA ASN A 150 -25.77 18.58 4.90
C ASN A 150 -24.64 18.55 3.86
N VAL A 151 -24.68 19.44 2.86
CA VAL A 151 -23.61 19.55 1.86
C VAL A 151 -22.27 19.91 2.51
N LYS A 152 -22.26 20.79 3.51
CA LYS A 152 -21.04 21.14 4.27
C LYS A 152 -20.45 19.93 5.03
N ASN A 153 -21.29 19.05 5.57
CA ASN A 153 -20.83 17.81 6.19
C ASN A 153 -20.18 16.88 5.14
N MET A 154 -20.82 16.70 3.98
CA MET A 154 -20.25 15.93 2.87
C MET A 154 -18.90 16.48 2.40
N VAL A 155 -18.76 17.82 2.32
CA VAL A 155 -17.47 18.47 2.02
C VAL A 155 -16.40 18.11 3.06
N THR A 156 -16.78 18.04 4.33
CA THR A 156 -15.86 17.70 5.42
C THR A 156 -15.41 16.23 5.31
N GLU A 157 -16.34 15.32 5.01
CA GLU A 157 -16.03 13.91 4.75
C GLU A 157 -15.11 13.75 3.54
N ILE A 158 -15.41 14.40 2.42
CA ILE A 158 -14.58 14.36 1.20
C ILE A 158 -13.17 14.91 1.48
N ARG A 159 -13.04 15.97 2.29
CA ARG A 159 -11.72 16.49 2.70
C ARG A 159 -10.95 15.46 3.54
N ALA A 160 -11.62 14.73 4.42
CA ALA A 160 -11.00 13.65 5.18
C ALA A 160 -10.56 12.48 4.28
N GLU A 161 -11.39 12.10 3.29
CA GLU A 161 -11.02 11.09 2.28
C GLU A 161 -9.78 11.51 1.47
N ILE A 162 -9.70 12.78 1.06
CA ILE A 162 -8.55 13.35 0.36
C ILE A 162 -7.30 13.27 1.23
N ALA A 163 -7.39 13.66 2.51
CA ALA A 163 -6.28 13.61 3.44
C ALA A 163 -5.79 12.17 3.65
N SER A 164 -6.72 11.23 3.86
CA SER A 164 -6.43 9.80 4.00
C SER A 164 -5.75 9.23 2.74
N SER A 165 -6.28 9.54 1.55
CA SER A 165 -5.69 9.08 0.28
C SER A 165 -4.29 9.65 0.06
N ARG A 166 -4.01 10.88 0.50
CA ARG A 166 -2.67 11.48 0.43
C ARG A 166 -1.69 10.77 1.37
N LEU A 167 -2.10 10.50 2.60
CA LEU A 167 -1.29 9.74 3.56
C LEU A 167 -0.96 8.34 3.01
N GLU A 168 -1.96 7.63 2.47
CA GLU A 168 -1.74 6.31 1.87
C GLU A 168 -0.73 6.35 0.71
N ILE A 169 -0.80 7.38 -0.14
CA ILE A 169 0.15 7.58 -1.25
C ILE A 169 1.57 7.84 -0.72
N ASP A 170 1.70 8.68 0.31
CA ASP A 170 2.99 9.05 0.88
C ASP A 170 3.64 7.87 1.61
N ASP A 171 2.84 7.08 2.34
CA ASP A 171 3.27 5.86 3.02
C ASP A 171 3.78 4.79 2.02
N ILE A 172 3.14 4.66 0.86
CA ILE A 172 3.58 3.72 -0.19
C ILE A 172 4.87 4.19 -0.89
N ARG A 173 5.14 5.50 -0.90
CA ARG A 173 6.34 6.08 -1.55
C ARG A 173 7.58 6.07 -0.67
N ARG A 174 7.41 5.95 0.64
CA ARG A 174 8.48 5.97 1.63
C ARG A 174 9.25 4.66 1.62
#